data_AF-A0A926C5K2-F1
#
_entry.id   AF-A0A926C5K2-F1
#
_cell.length_a   1.000
_cell.length_b   1.000
_cell.length_c   1.000
_cell.angle_alpha   90.00
_cell.angle_beta   90.00
_cell.angle_gamma   90.00
#
_symmetry.space_group_name_H-M   'P 1'
#
loop_
_entity.id
_entity.type
_entity.pdbx_description
1 polymer ?
#
loop_
_entity_poly.entity_id
_entity_poly.type
_entity_poly.pdbx_seq_one_letter_code
_entity_poly.pdbx_strand_id
1 'polypeptide(L)' 'MGGRPKLLNADKQQLAVELYAAKKTSVKKICEMLAISKPTLYAYVRASQRSG' A
#
# COMPACT_ATOMS: atom_id res chain seq x y z
N MET A 1 6.76 -9.08 23.54
CA MET A 1 5.66 -8.35 22.89
C MET A 1 6.05 -8.03 21.46
N GLY A 2 5.62 -8.85 20.49
CA GLY A 2 5.92 -8.65 19.07
C GLY A 2 4.82 -7.83 18.41
N GLY A 3 4.99 -6.50 18.37
CA GLY A 3 4.07 -5.57 17.73
C GLY A 3 4.23 -5.60 16.22
N ARG A 4 3.80 -6.68 15.55
CA ARG A 4 3.59 -6.64 14.10
C ARG A 4 2.68 -5.44 13.84
N PRO A 5 3.12 -4.43 13.06
CA PRO A 5 2.32 -3.25 12.83
C PRO A 5 0.98 -3.73 12.25
N LYS A 6 -0.11 -3.36 12.93
CA LYS A 6 -1.47 -3.63 12.46
C LYS A 6 -1.51 -3.26 10.99
N LEU A 7 -2.05 -4.16 10.16
CA LEU A 7 -2.35 -3.89 8.75
C LEU A 7 -2.84 -2.46 8.63
N LEU A 8 -2.34 -1.72 7.63
CA LEU A 8 -2.83 -0.38 7.33
C LEU A 8 -4.36 -0.37 7.37
N ASN A 9 -4.96 0.61 8.04
CA ASN A 9 -6.41 0.81 7.98
C ASN A 9 -6.84 0.98 6.51
N ALA A 10 -8.11 0.69 6.21
CA ALA A 10 -8.64 0.70 4.84
C ALA A 10 -8.27 1.99 4.08
N ASP A 11 -8.38 3.16 4.71
CA ASP A 11 -7.99 4.45 4.12
C ASP A 11 -6.54 4.49 3.65
N LYS A 12 -5.61 3.96 4.45
CA LYS A 12 -4.19 3.93 4.11
C LYS A 12 -3.87 2.90 3.03
N GLN A 13 -4.62 1.81 2.97
CA GLN A 13 -4.50 0.85 1.85
C GLN A 13 -4.97 1.51 0.55
N GLN A 14 -6.10 2.22 0.61
CA GLN A 14 -6.64 2.94 -0.55
C GLN A 14 -5.68 4.05 -1.02
N LEU A 15 -5.13 4.83 -0.10
CA LEU A 15 -4.09 5.81 -0.41
C LEU A 15 -2.86 5.17 -1.10
N ALA A 16 -2.43 3.98 -0.66
CA ALA A 16 -1.33 3.26 -1.28
C ALA A 16 -1.63 2.90 -2.76
N VAL A 17 -2.87 2.47 -3.02
CA VAL A 17 -3.35 2.13 -4.36
C VAL A 17 -3.44 3.37 -5.24
N GLU A 18 -3.99 4.47 -4.73
CA GLU A 18 -4.11 5.74 -5.45
C GLU A 18 -2.75 6.31 -5.83
N LEU A 19 -1.79 6.34 -4.90
CA LEU A 19 -0.42 6.80 -5.17
C LEU A 19 0.27 5.94 -6.23
N TYR A 20 0.05 4.61 -6.19
CA TYR A 20 0.58 3.70 -7.19
C TYR A 20 -0.07 3.92 -8.57
N ALA A 21 -1.39 4.05 -8.61
CA ALA A 21 -2.18 4.26 -9.83
C ALA A 21 -1.88 5.62 -10.49
N ALA A 22 -1.63 6.66 -9.68
CA ALA A 22 -1.27 7.99 -10.16
C ALA A 22 0.07 8.03 -10.91
N LYS A 23 0.96 7.03 -10.72
CA LYS A 23 2.30 6.92 -11.33
C LYS A 23 3.24 8.12 -11.13
N LYS A 24 2.88 9.06 -10.24
CA LYS A 24 3.67 10.24 -9.89
C LYS A 24 4.66 9.98 -8.76
N THR A 25 4.42 8.95 -7.95
CA THR A 25 5.26 8.57 -6.82
C THR A 25 5.93 7.23 -7.09
N SER A 26 7.24 7.16 -6.89
CA SER A 26 7.96 5.90 -7.07
C SER A 26 7.53 4.87 -6.03
N VAL A 27 7.52 3.58 -6.42
CA VAL A 27 7.19 2.47 -5.52
C VAL A 27 8.01 2.52 -4.23
N LYS A 28 9.29 2.86 -4.32
CA LYS A 28 10.18 3.00 -3.16
C LYS A 28 9.68 4.08 -2.20
N LYS A 29 9.30 5.26 -2.74
CA LYS A 29 8.82 6.38 -1.92
C LYS A 29 7.48 6.08 -1.25
N ILE A 30 6.58 5.36 -1.94
CA ILE A 30 5.31 4.89 -1.36
C ILE A 30 5.58 3.94 -0.18
N CYS A 31 6.49 2.97 -0.37
CA CYS A 31 6.87 2.01 0.67
C CYS A 31 7.44 2.73 1.91
N GLU A 32 8.32 3.71 1.72
CA GLU A 32 8.90 4.52 2.80
C GLU A 32 7.83 5.34 3.54
N MET A 33 6.98 6.07 2.80
CA MET A 33 5.93 6.95 3.37
C MET A 33 4.93 6.18 4.23
N LEU A 34 4.54 4.99 3.77
CA LEU A 34 3.51 4.18 4.43
C LEU A 34 4.10 3.13 5.38
N ALA A 35 5.44 3.07 5.50
CA ALA A 35 6.18 2.06 6.26
C ALA A 35 5.75 0.62 5.90
N ILE A 36 5.57 0.37 4.60
CA ILE A 36 5.21 -0.95 4.06
C ILE A 36 6.30 -1.49 3.13
N SER A 37 6.28 -2.80 2.94
CA SER A 37 7.15 -3.45 1.97
C SER A 37 6.56 -3.39 0.56
N LYS A 38 7.40 -3.56 -0.47
CA LYS A 38 6.95 -3.72 -1.86
C LYS A 38 5.88 -4.81 -2.03
N PRO A 39 6.03 -6.04 -1.48
CA PRO A 39 4.98 -7.06 -1.63
C PRO A 39 3.66 -6.65 -0.97
N THR A 40 3.71 -5.90 0.14
CA THR A 40 2.51 -5.33 0.77
C THR A 40 1.80 -4.33 -0.16
N LEU A 41 2.55 -3.43 -0.80
CA LEU A 41 1.98 -2.48 -1.77
C LEU A 41 1.28 -3.22 -2.92
N TYR A 42 1.94 -4.21 -3.53
CA TYR A 42 1.34 -4.98 -4.62
C TYR A 42 0.14 -5.82 -4.17
N ALA A 43 0.11 -6.29 -2.93
CA ALA A 43 -1.07 -6.97 -2.38
C ALA A 43 -2.29 -6.05 -2.36
N TYR A 44 -2.14 -4.79 -1.93
CA TYR A 44 -3.23 -3.81 -1.95
C TYR A 44 -3.68 -3.46 -3.37
N VAL A 45 -2.74 -3.27 -4.29
CA VAL A 45 -3.04 -3.01 -5.71
C VAL A 45 -3.82 -4.18 -6.33
N ARG A 46 -3.40 -5.42 -6.10
CA ARG A 46 -4.10 -6.61 -6.60
C ARG A 46 -5.48 -6.79 -5.96
N ALA A 47 -5.60 -6.53 -4.65
CA ALA A 47 -6.89 -6.59 -3.95
C ALA A 47 -7.87 -5.56 -4.51
N SER A 48 -7.40 -4.34 -4.82
CA SER A 48 -8.24 -3.31 -5.44
C SER A 48 -8.70 -3.63 -6.86
N GLN A 49 -7.93 -4.41 -7.62
CA GLN A 49 -8.29 -4.80 -8.99
C GLN A 49 -9.27 -5.97 -9.05
N ARG A 50 -9.47 -6.71 -7.95
CA ARG A 50 -10.38 -7.87 -7.90
C ARG A 50 -11.85 -7.49 -7.67
N SER A 51 -12.12 -6.20 -7.45
CA SER A 51 -13.45 -5.64 -7.22
C SER A 51 -14.04 -4.91 -8.43
N GLY A 52 -13.43 -5.06 -9.62
CA GLY A 52 -13.89 -4.50 -10.89
C GLY A 52 -14.39 -5.57 -11.86
#